data_AF-A0A921DZ02-F1
#
_entry.id   AF-A0A921DZ02-F1
#
_cell.length_a   1.000
_cell.length_b   1.000
_cell.length_c   1.000
_cell.angle_alpha   90.00
_cell.angle_beta   90.00
_cell.angle_gamma   90.00
#
_symmetry.space_group_name_H-M   'P 1'
#
loop_
_entity.id
_entity.type
_entity.pdbx_description
1 polymer ?
#
loop_
_entity_poly.entity_id
_entity_poly.type
_entity_poly.pdbx_seq_one_letter_code
_entity_poly.pdbx_strand_id
1 'polypeptide(L)'
;MSLQDPARLDPARLELAAPGDRYADYCLWDYEPVGPTTGRLRQASLLWHSLTCAGADPRLFALCDALRAGLGPGRSVWGAKLRDGVTTWEFYFYDYARLERTVSIERVLAILAPFAPCGLRYAGGRPYFMFSLDLDNALVRGERGLDRLNIYVGNPGSSVSSGLCYGLTAQGLVFDNLYSFFDAAREREAIRAKAACSAHLDLPGLDLDAILWPELMTCGVVVVANKRLCDGVYFSRVGIDGLIAFLDRLDYPLPIRTFVREERRRLSHLLFDVGIDYAVTDGRLTVTKSAYYGLL
;
A
#
# COMPACT_ATOMS: atom_id res chain seq x y z
N MET A 1 24.23 -22.03 -20.89
CA MET A 1 23.23 -21.99 -19.80
C MET A 1 22.70 -20.57 -19.79
N SER A 2 21.50 -20.34 -20.35
CA SER A 2 20.96 -18.99 -20.53
C SER A 2 20.69 -18.37 -19.16
N LEU A 3 21.37 -17.27 -18.84
CA LEU A 3 21.02 -16.41 -17.71
C LEU A 3 19.63 -15.85 -18.04
N GLN A 4 18.60 -16.35 -17.37
CA GLN A 4 17.29 -15.72 -17.40
C GLN A 4 17.47 -14.26 -16.99
N ASP A 5 16.91 -13.35 -17.77
CA ASP A 5 16.79 -11.94 -17.40
C ASP A 5 16.07 -11.88 -16.04
N PRO A 6 16.74 -11.50 -14.94
CA PRO A 6 16.18 -11.56 -13.60
C PRO A 6 14.95 -10.66 -13.41
N ALA A 7 14.65 -9.81 -14.40
CA ALA A 7 13.47 -8.94 -14.41
C ALA A 7 12.21 -9.57 -15.03
N ARG A 8 12.30 -10.74 -15.68
CA ARG A 8 11.14 -11.31 -16.40
C ARG A 8 10.26 -12.13 -15.47
N LEU A 9 9.04 -11.66 -15.24
CA LEU A 9 8.02 -12.38 -14.47
C LEU A 9 7.68 -13.74 -15.11
N ASP A 10 7.57 -14.78 -14.27
CA ASP A 10 7.05 -16.08 -14.68
C ASP A 10 5.66 -15.92 -15.32
N PRO A 11 5.43 -16.39 -16.55
CA PRO A 11 4.10 -16.34 -17.18
C PRO A 11 2.97 -16.93 -16.32
N ALA A 12 3.25 -17.89 -15.44
CA ALA A 12 2.26 -18.46 -14.51
C ALA A 12 1.81 -17.46 -13.41
N ARG A 13 2.58 -16.40 -13.18
CA ARG A 13 2.29 -15.31 -12.24
C ARG A 13 1.65 -14.09 -12.92
N LEU A 14 1.43 -14.13 -14.24
CA LEU A 14 0.58 -13.15 -14.93
C LEU A 14 -0.88 -13.55 -14.76
N GLU A 15 -1.51 -13.04 -13.71
CA GLU A 15 -2.86 -13.41 -13.36
C GLU A 15 -3.89 -12.63 -14.17
N LEU A 16 -4.76 -13.36 -14.87
CA LEU A 16 -5.86 -12.78 -15.62
C LEU A 16 -7.08 -12.56 -14.72
N ALA A 17 -7.80 -11.48 -14.99
CA ALA A 17 -9.09 -11.23 -14.38
C ALA A 17 -10.10 -12.33 -14.79
N ALA A 18 -10.95 -12.72 -13.85
CA ALA A 18 -11.99 -13.72 -14.02
C ALA A 18 -13.38 -13.16 -13.66
N PRO A 19 -14.47 -13.77 -14.16
CA PRO A 19 -15.82 -13.42 -13.72
C PRO A 19 -15.96 -13.53 -12.20
N GLY A 20 -16.55 -12.51 -11.57
CA GLY A 20 -16.73 -12.48 -10.11
C GLY A 20 -15.51 -11.99 -9.32
N ASP A 21 -14.43 -11.59 -9.99
CA ASP A 21 -13.32 -10.92 -9.31
C ASP A 21 -13.79 -9.65 -8.60
N ARG A 22 -13.19 -9.42 -7.43
CA ARG A 22 -13.43 -8.21 -6.64
C ARG A 22 -12.51 -7.08 -7.10
N TYR A 23 -13.08 -5.89 -7.24
CA TYR A 23 -12.36 -4.65 -7.53
C TYR A 23 -12.56 -3.69 -6.36
N ALA A 24 -11.48 -3.38 -5.67
CA ALA A 24 -11.49 -2.47 -4.53
C ALA A 24 -10.16 -1.71 -4.45
N ASP A 25 -10.20 -0.54 -3.83
CA ASP A 25 -9.00 0.22 -3.47
C ASP A 25 -8.28 -0.39 -2.26
N TYR A 26 -7.15 0.21 -1.85
CA TYR A 26 -6.41 -0.23 -0.67
C TYR A 26 -7.25 -0.20 0.60
N CYS A 27 -8.37 0.54 0.64
CA CYS A 27 -9.29 0.56 1.78
C CYS A 27 -10.28 -0.59 1.74
N LEU A 28 -10.21 -1.49 0.74
CA LEU A 28 -11.22 -2.48 0.44
C LEU A 28 -12.62 -1.86 0.22
N TRP A 29 -12.69 -0.61 -0.25
CA TRP A 29 -13.94 -0.04 -0.73
C TRP A 29 -14.11 -0.43 -2.19
N ASP A 30 -15.22 -1.10 -2.47
CA ASP A 30 -15.47 -1.64 -3.79
C ASP A 30 -15.67 -0.50 -4.82
N TYR A 31 -15.34 -0.82 -6.07
CA TYR A 31 -15.58 0.04 -7.22
C TYR A 31 -15.89 -0.81 -8.46
N GLU A 32 -16.58 -0.23 -9.44
CA GLU A 32 -16.82 -0.90 -10.72
C GLU A 32 -15.60 -0.73 -11.64
N PRO A 33 -15.12 -1.80 -12.30
CA PRO A 33 -13.98 -1.70 -13.21
C PRO A 33 -14.27 -0.68 -14.33
N VAL A 34 -13.26 0.10 -14.70
CA VAL A 34 -13.37 1.24 -15.63
C VAL A 34 -13.61 0.78 -17.09
N GLY A 35 -13.48 -0.52 -17.37
CA GLY A 35 -13.72 -1.09 -18.68
C GLY A 35 -13.75 -2.62 -18.69
N PRO A 36 -13.79 -3.24 -19.88
CA PRO A 36 -13.89 -4.68 -20.02
C PRO A 36 -12.73 -5.43 -19.36
N THR A 37 -13.05 -6.51 -18.64
CA THR A 37 -12.12 -7.28 -17.78
C THR A 37 -11.59 -8.54 -18.45
N THR A 38 -12.24 -9.06 -19.49
CA THR A 38 -11.79 -10.27 -20.20
C THR A 38 -10.39 -10.10 -20.79
N GLY A 39 -9.49 -11.03 -20.49
CA GLY A 39 -8.10 -11.02 -20.97
C GLY A 39 -7.22 -9.93 -20.33
N ARG A 40 -7.71 -9.27 -19.29
CA ARG A 40 -7.00 -8.24 -18.53
C ARG A 40 -6.25 -8.81 -17.34
N LEU A 41 -5.32 -8.06 -16.77
CA LEU A 41 -4.49 -8.49 -15.65
C LEU A 41 -5.11 -8.11 -14.30
N ARG A 42 -5.01 -8.97 -13.29
CA ARG A 42 -5.29 -8.61 -11.90
C ARG A 42 -4.18 -7.75 -11.31
N GLN A 43 -4.52 -6.95 -10.30
CA GLN A 43 -3.57 -6.18 -9.50
C GLN A 43 -2.44 -7.07 -8.92
N ALA A 44 -2.74 -8.31 -8.51
CA ALA A 44 -1.75 -9.27 -8.01
C ALA A 44 -0.55 -9.48 -8.96
N SER A 45 -0.74 -9.33 -10.28
CA SER A 45 0.37 -9.40 -11.25
C SER A 45 1.46 -8.36 -10.96
N LEU A 46 1.09 -7.17 -10.46
CA LEU A 46 2.03 -6.11 -10.09
C LEU A 46 2.81 -6.46 -8.81
N LEU A 47 2.17 -7.15 -7.84
CA LEU A 47 2.87 -7.66 -6.67
C LEU A 47 3.94 -8.67 -7.09
N TRP A 48 3.56 -9.68 -7.88
CA TRP A 48 4.50 -10.71 -8.33
C TRP A 48 5.65 -10.11 -9.13
N HIS A 49 5.34 -9.17 -10.03
CA HIS A 49 6.35 -8.45 -10.79
C HIS A 49 7.30 -7.67 -9.87
N SER A 50 6.78 -6.97 -8.86
CA SER A 50 7.60 -6.21 -7.91
C SER A 50 8.56 -7.10 -7.12
N LEU A 51 8.09 -8.28 -6.68
CA LEU A 51 8.91 -9.28 -6.00
C LEU A 51 10.03 -9.78 -6.92
N THR A 52 9.72 -10.11 -8.17
CA THR A 52 10.72 -10.53 -9.15
C THR A 52 11.78 -9.45 -9.39
N CYS A 53 11.36 -8.20 -9.66
CA CYS A 53 12.29 -7.09 -9.92
C CYS A 53 13.22 -6.78 -8.76
N ALA A 54 12.74 -6.96 -7.52
CA ALA A 54 13.52 -6.71 -6.32
C ALA A 54 14.40 -7.92 -5.91
N GLY A 55 14.41 -9.01 -6.69
CA GLY A 55 15.13 -10.23 -6.33
C GLY A 55 14.64 -10.84 -5.02
N ALA A 56 13.33 -10.81 -4.80
CA ALA A 56 12.72 -11.35 -3.59
C ALA A 56 13.04 -12.83 -3.40
N ASP A 57 13.28 -13.21 -2.16
CA ASP A 57 13.49 -14.59 -1.77
C ASP A 57 12.29 -15.46 -2.15
N PRO A 58 12.46 -16.69 -2.68
CA PRO A 58 11.35 -17.58 -3.01
C PRO A 58 10.36 -17.80 -1.85
N ARG A 59 10.82 -17.68 -0.60
CA ARG A 59 9.95 -17.78 0.58
C ARG A 59 8.95 -16.63 0.68
N LEU A 60 9.23 -15.44 0.13
CA LEU A 60 8.23 -14.35 0.06
C LEU A 60 7.09 -14.72 -0.89
N PHE A 61 7.38 -15.34 -2.04
CA PHE A 61 6.34 -15.82 -2.95
C PHE A 61 5.46 -16.87 -2.27
N ALA A 62 6.08 -17.85 -1.60
CA ALA A 62 5.37 -18.89 -0.86
C ALA A 62 4.53 -18.32 0.30
N LEU A 63 5.02 -17.28 0.98
CA LEU A 63 4.29 -16.57 2.02
C LEU A 63 3.05 -15.88 1.44
N CYS A 64 3.18 -15.15 0.33
CA CYS A 64 2.05 -14.53 -0.36
C CYS A 64 1.01 -15.58 -0.80
N ASP A 65 1.45 -16.73 -1.34
CA ASP A 65 0.56 -17.83 -1.68
C ASP A 65 -0.17 -18.39 -0.45
N ALA A 66 0.53 -18.53 0.70
CA ALA A 66 -0.07 -18.97 1.95
C ALA A 66 -1.11 -17.98 2.49
N LEU A 67 -0.84 -16.67 2.42
CA LEU A 67 -1.82 -15.63 2.75
C LEU A 67 -3.07 -15.73 1.89
N ARG A 68 -2.89 -15.81 0.57
CA ARG A 68 -4.00 -15.95 -0.38
C ARG A 68 -4.81 -17.22 -0.16
N ALA A 69 -4.14 -18.36 0.09
CA ALA A 69 -4.81 -19.63 0.37
C ALA A 69 -5.57 -19.61 1.72
N GLY A 70 -4.97 -19.00 2.75
CA GLY A 70 -5.53 -18.98 4.10
C GLY A 70 -6.64 -17.94 4.31
N LEU A 71 -6.64 -16.85 3.54
CA LEU A 71 -7.62 -15.76 3.66
C LEU A 71 -8.64 -15.74 2.51
N GLY A 72 -8.28 -16.28 1.35
CA GLY A 72 -9.01 -16.15 0.10
C GLY A 72 -8.50 -14.96 -0.74
N PRO A 73 -8.80 -14.96 -2.05
CA PRO A 73 -8.33 -13.92 -2.97
C PRO A 73 -8.96 -12.56 -2.68
N GLY A 74 -8.18 -11.49 -2.84
CA GLY A 74 -8.65 -10.11 -2.68
C GLY A 74 -9.04 -9.74 -1.25
N ARG A 75 -8.50 -10.48 -0.27
CA ARG A 75 -8.72 -10.25 1.17
C ARG A 75 -7.53 -9.58 1.85
N SER A 76 -6.39 -9.51 1.17
CA SER A 76 -5.22 -8.77 1.63
C SER A 76 -4.89 -7.65 0.66
N VAL A 77 -4.41 -6.55 1.21
CA VAL A 77 -3.88 -5.42 0.44
C VAL A 77 -2.37 -5.45 0.60
N TRP A 78 -1.65 -5.25 -0.49
CA TRP A 78 -0.20 -5.10 -0.47
C TRP A 78 0.18 -3.67 -0.90
N GLY A 79 1.30 -3.19 -0.40
CA GLY A 79 1.96 -1.96 -0.85
C GLY A 79 3.43 -2.23 -1.13
N ALA A 80 3.86 -2.02 -2.38
CA ALA A 80 5.27 -2.06 -2.75
C ALA A 80 5.90 -0.69 -2.49
N LYS A 81 6.76 -0.61 -1.47
CA LYS A 81 7.35 0.62 -0.96
C LYS A 81 8.76 0.81 -1.49
N LEU A 82 9.04 1.95 -2.09
CA LEU A 82 10.38 2.38 -2.47
C LEU A 82 10.94 3.35 -1.44
N ARG A 83 12.11 3.03 -0.88
CA ARG A 83 12.89 3.91 0.00
C ARG A 83 14.37 3.68 -0.27
N ASP A 84 15.12 4.75 -0.48
CA ASP A 84 16.58 4.71 -0.70
C ASP A 84 17.01 3.68 -1.79
N GLY A 85 16.21 3.58 -2.86
CA GLY A 85 16.43 2.64 -3.97
C GLY A 85 16.06 1.18 -3.66
N VAL A 86 15.58 0.88 -2.45
CA VAL A 86 15.20 -0.48 -2.02
C VAL A 86 13.68 -0.62 -2.02
N THR A 87 13.19 -1.70 -2.62
CA THR A 87 11.78 -2.09 -2.57
C THR A 87 11.52 -3.04 -1.40
N THR A 88 10.54 -2.71 -0.58
CA THR A 88 10.00 -3.55 0.51
C THR A 88 8.49 -3.64 0.38
N TRP A 89 7.85 -4.57 1.10
CA TRP A 89 6.39 -4.74 1.02
C TRP A 89 5.75 -4.56 2.38
N GLU A 90 4.58 -3.93 2.42
CA GLU A 90 3.69 -3.98 3.57
C GLU A 90 2.39 -4.64 3.18
N PHE A 91 1.86 -5.47 4.06
CA PHE A 91 0.58 -6.12 3.89
C PHE A 91 -0.40 -5.59 4.92
N TYR A 92 -1.61 -5.24 4.45
CA TYR A 92 -2.70 -4.70 5.24
C TYR A 92 -3.88 -5.66 5.22
N PHE A 93 -4.52 -5.79 6.38
CA PHE A 93 -5.60 -6.72 6.63
C PHE A 93 -6.74 -5.98 7.31
N TYR A 94 -7.92 -5.99 6.69
CA TYR A 94 -9.08 -5.25 7.14
C TYR A 94 -10.11 -6.15 7.83
N ASP A 95 -10.72 -5.62 8.89
CA ASP A 95 -11.86 -6.18 9.60
C ASP A 95 -12.85 -5.06 9.95
N TYR A 96 -13.51 -4.51 8.92
CA TYR A 96 -14.53 -3.46 9.11
C TYR A 96 -15.74 -3.95 9.88
N ALA A 97 -16.11 -5.22 9.71
CA ALA A 97 -17.34 -5.77 10.25
C ALA A 97 -17.28 -5.91 11.77
N ARG A 98 -16.09 -6.05 12.38
CA ARG A 98 -15.83 -6.15 13.84
C ARG A 98 -16.65 -7.22 14.61
N LEU A 99 -17.51 -7.96 13.91
CA LEU A 99 -18.52 -8.84 14.48
C LEU A 99 -18.20 -10.32 14.19
N GLU A 100 -17.43 -10.63 13.14
CA GLU A 100 -17.12 -12.02 12.75
C GLU A 100 -15.62 -12.34 12.61
N ARG A 101 -14.72 -11.36 12.81
CA ARG A 101 -13.23 -11.49 12.74
C ARG A 101 -12.72 -12.54 11.74
N THR A 102 -13.17 -12.45 10.49
CA THR A 102 -12.77 -13.42 9.45
C THR A 102 -11.29 -13.28 9.08
N VAL A 103 -10.73 -12.07 9.19
CA VAL A 103 -9.30 -11.76 9.02
C VAL A 103 -8.76 -11.10 10.30
N SER A 104 -8.41 -11.93 11.30
CA SER A 104 -7.85 -11.46 12.58
C SER A 104 -6.32 -11.46 12.60
N ILE A 105 -5.73 -10.71 13.55
CA ILE A 105 -4.28 -10.72 13.79
C ILE A 105 -3.81 -12.14 14.07
N GLU A 106 -4.50 -12.89 14.95
CA GLU A 106 -4.15 -14.25 15.31
C GLU A 106 -4.18 -15.19 14.10
N ARG A 107 -5.19 -15.08 13.24
CA ARG A 107 -5.30 -15.89 12.03
C ARG A 107 -4.16 -15.61 11.07
N VAL A 108 -3.84 -14.34 10.82
CA VAL A 108 -2.74 -13.96 9.92
C VAL A 108 -1.40 -14.41 10.50
N LEU A 109 -1.14 -14.18 11.78
CA LEU A 109 0.10 -14.64 12.41
C LEU A 109 0.23 -16.17 12.38
N ALA A 110 -0.86 -16.92 12.48
CA ALA A 110 -0.83 -18.38 12.33
C ALA A 110 -0.44 -18.81 10.91
N ILE A 111 -0.94 -18.12 9.88
CA ILE A 111 -0.55 -18.35 8.47
C ILE A 111 0.93 -18.01 8.26
N LEU A 112 1.42 -16.92 8.86
CA LEU A 112 2.80 -16.46 8.73
C LEU A 112 3.80 -17.27 9.54
N ALA A 113 3.37 -18.01 10.58
CA ALA A 113 4.25 -18.68 11.53
C ALA A 113 5.34 -19.59 10.89
N PRO A 114 5.08 -20.36 9.82
CA PRO A 114 6.12 -21.17 9.15
C PRO A 114 7.20 -20.35 8.44
N PHE A 115 6.93 -19.07 8.14
CA PHE A 115 7.83 -18.18 7.42
C PHE A 115 8.50 -17.17 8.37
N ALA A 116 7.74 -16.65 9.32
CA ALA A 116 8.13 -15.56 10.21
C ALA A 116 7.35 -15.66 11.54
N PRO A 117 7.84 -16.42 12.52
CA PRO A 117 7.17 -16.53 13.82
C PRO A 117 7.13 -15.18 14.54
N CYS A 118 6.00 -14.88 15.21
CA CYS A 118 5.78 -13.61 15.89
C CYS A 118 5.37 -13.80 17.36
N GLY A 119 6.12 -13.16 18.25
CA GLY A 119 5.84 -13.14 19.69
C GLY A 119 4.83 -12.06 20.12
N LEU A 120 4.47 -11.12 19.23
CA LEU A 120 3.58 -10.02 19.59
C LEU A 120 2.15 -10.51 19.83
N ARG A 121 1.47 -9.84 20.76
CA ARG A 121 0.08 -10.12 21.12
C ARG A 121 -0.68 -8.80 21.21
N TYR A 122 -1.81 -8.74 20.50
CA TYR A 122 -2.78 -7.66 20.65
C TYR A 122 -4.07 -8.28 21.17
N ALA A 123 -4.60 -7.76 22.28
CA ALA A 123 -5.80 -8.34 22.87
C ALA A 123 -6.98 -8.17 21.90
N GLY A 124 -7.55 -9.28 21.39
CA GLY A 124 -8.59 -9.26 20.36
C GLY A 124 -9.83 -8.44 20.74
N GLY A 125 -10.13 -8.27 22.04
CA GLY A 125 -11.21 -7.40 22.52
C GLY A 125 -10.99 -5.90 22.31
N ARG A 126 -9.78 -5.45 21.99
CA ARG A 126 -9.50 -4.04 21.70
C ARG A 126 -9.99 -3.69 20.29
N PRO A 127 -10.54 -2.49 20.09
CA PRO A 127 -11.00 -2.07 18.77
C PRO A 127 -9.82 -1.94 17.82
N TYR A 128 -9.99 -2.43 16.59
CA TYR A 128 -9.22 -2.08 15.40
C TYR A 128 -10.13 -2.35 14.18
N PHE A 129 -9.82 -1.74 13.04
CA PHE A 129 -10.48 -2.07 11.77
C PHE A 129 -9.48 -2.54 10.70
N MET A 130 -8.19 -2.33 10.94
CA MET A 130 -7.12 -2.79 10.09
C MET A 130 -5.85 -3.01 10.93
N PHE A 131 -5.00 -3.91 10.48
CA PHE A 131 -3.60 -3.96 10.90
C PHE A 131 -2.70 -4.23 9.70
N SER A 132 -1.41 -3.94 9.86
CA SER A 132 -0.41 -4.23 8.84
C SER A 132 0.93 -4.65 9.41
N LEU A 133 1.76 -5.21 8.54
CA LEU A 133 3.10 -5.69 8.84
C LEU A 133 4.00 -5.59 7.61
N ASP A 134 5.30 -5.35 7.84
CA ASP A 134 6.31 -5.25 6.79
C ASP A 134 6.94 -6.62 6.50
N LEU A 135 6.99 -6.98 5.22
CA LEU A 135 7.63 -8.17 4.67
C LEU A 135 8.85 -7.78 3.83
N ASP A 136 9.94 -8.51 4.04
CA ASP A 136 11.17 -8.40 3.24
C ASP A 136 11.97 -9.70 3.29
N ASN A 137 13.09 -9.72 2.56
CA ASN A 137 13.99 -10.87 2.49
C ASN A 137 14.59 -11.23 3.85
N ALA A 138 14.97 -10.23 4.66
CA ALA A 138 15.58 -10.47 5.96
C ALA A 138 14.61 -11.19 6.91
N LEU A 139 13.31 -10.86 6.84
CA LEU A 139 12.28 -11.51 7.62
C LEU A 139 12.15 -12.99 7.27
N VAL A 140 11.94 -13.32 5.99
CA VAL A 140 11.71 -14.71 5.57
C VAL A 140 12.97 -15.57 5.60
N ARG A 141 14.16 -14.97 5.65
CA ARG A 141 15.44 -15.65 5.89
C ARG A 141 15.72 -15.87 7.38
N GLY A 142 14.96 -15.25 8.27
CA GLY A 142 15.17 -15.32 9.71
C GLY A 142 16.31 -14.43 10.22
N GLU A 143 16.76 -13.47 9.40
CA GLU A 143 17.78 -12.47 9.75
C GLU A 143 17.20 -11.36 10.65
N ARG A 144 15.88 -11.15 10.59
CA ARG A 144 15.12 -10.34 11.55
C ARG A 144 13.81 -11.02 11.94
N GLY A 145 13.27 -10.65 13.10
CA GLY A 145 11.96 -11.11 13.54
C GLY A 145 10.80 -10.26 12.99
N LEU A 146 9.57 -10.78 13.10
CA LEU A 146 8.36 -9.96 13.02
C LEU A 146 8.13 -9.34 14.40
N ASP A 147 8.75 -8.18 14.63
CA ASP A 147 8.84 -7.48 15.92
C ASP A 147 7.93 -6.24 16.01
N ARG A 148 7.18 -5.96 14.94
CA ARG A 148 6.26 -4.84 14.86
C ARG A 148 4.98 -5.19 14.09
N LEU A 149 3.84 -4.75 14.64
CA LEU A 149 2.55 -4.68 13.94
C LEU A 149 2.05 -3.23 13.97
N ASN A 150 1.49 -2.73 12.88
CA ASN A 150 0.83 -1.43 12.87
C ASN A 150 -0.68 -1.65 13.05
N ILE A 151 -1.28 -1.07 14.08
CA ILE A 151 -2.68 -1.27 14.46
C ILE A 151 -3.47 -0.01 14.17
N TYR A 152 -4.58 -0.14 13.43
CA TYR A 152 -5.38 0.99 12.99
C TYR A 152 -6.75 0.99 13.66
N VAL A 153 -7.05 2.11 14.32
CA VAL A 153 -8.30 2.33 15.05
C VAL A 153 -9.04 3.52 14.46
N GLY A 154 -10.37 3.45 14.46
CA GLY A 154 -11.20 4.50 13.87
C GLY A 154 -11.08 5.80 14.65
N ASN A 155 -11.12 6.92 13.94
CA ASN A 155 -11.16 8.27 14.50
C ASN A 155 -12.44 8.97 14.02
N PRO A 156 -13.55 8.92 14.78
CA PRO A 156 -14.78 9.61 14.38
C PRO A 156 -14.55 11.13 14.21
N GLY A 157 -15.25 11.75 13.25
CA GLY A 157 -15.19 13.21 13.04
C GLY A 157 -14.66 13.67 11.67
N SER A 158 -14.64 12.78 10.67
CA SER A 158 -14.27 13.10 9.28
C SER A 158 -15.46 12.87 8.34
N SER A 159 -15.49 13.57 7.20
CA SER A 159 -16.51 13.49 6.15
C SER A 159 -16.49 12.17 5.37
N VAL A 160 -15.30 11.62 5.11
CA VAL A 160 -15.13 10.31 4.44
C VAL A 160 -14.71 9.24 5.43
N SER A 161 -13.55 9.41 6.06
CA SER A 161 -12.98 8.50 7.07
C SER A 161 -11.80 9.15 7.79
N SER A 162 -11.44 8.62 8.95
CA SER A 162 -10.18 8.96 9.63
C SER A 162 -9.74 7.79 10.52
N GLY A 163 -8.43 7.65 10.68
CA GLY A 163 -7.83 6.58 11.46
C GLY A 163 -6.59 7.02 12.21
N LEU A 164 -6.38 6.41 13.37
CA LEU A 164 -5.15 6.50 14.15
C LEU A 164 -4.36 5.21 13.95
N CYS A 165 -3.06 5.31 13.77
CA CYS A 165 -2.15 4.17 13.70
C CYS A 165 -1.24 4.13 14.92
N TYR A 166 -1.12 2.95 15.51
CA TYR A 166 -0.23 2.65 16.62
C TYR A 166 0.72 1.52 16.23
N GLY A 167 2.02 1.73 16.37
CA GLY A 167 3.01 0.65 16.31
C GLY A 167 2.98 -0.17 17.60
N LEU A 168 2.67 -1.46 17.48
CA LEU A 168 2.81 -2.44 18.55
C LEU A 168 4.19 -3.11 18.46
N THR A 169 4.97 -3.02 19.52
CA THR A 169 6.21 -3.78 19.71
C THR A 169 6.18 -4.52 21.05
N ALA A 170 7.26 -5.21 21.40
CA ALA A 170 7.42 -5.84 22.72
C ALA A 170 7.33 -4.83 23.89
N GLN A 171 7.61 -3.55 23.63
CA GLN A 171 7.58 -2.47 24.62
C GLN A 171 6.16 -1.87 24.79
N GLY A 172 5.22 -2.19 23.91
CA GLY A 172 3.85 -1.70 23.97
C GLY A 172 3.42 -0.96 22.69
N LEU A 173 2.38 -0.14 22.83
CA LEU A 173 1.81 0.66 21.73
C LEU A 173 2.42 2.06 21.74
N VAL A 174 2.83 2.53 20.56
CA VAL A 174 3.29 3.90 20.32
C VAL A 174 2.43 4.51 19.23
N PHE A 175 1.87 5.69 19.48
CA PHE A 175 1.14 6.43 18.44
C PHE A 175 2.11 6.89 17.35
N ASP A 176 1.78 6.59 16.09
CA ASP A 176 2.63 6.94 14.94
C ASP A 176 1.98 7.95 14.02
N ASN A 177 0.74 7.68 13.57
CA ASN A 177 0.14 8.45 12.48
C ASN A 177 -1.35 8.76 12.72
N LEU A 178 -1.77 9.92 12.22
CA LEU A 178 -3.18 10.30 12.03
C LEU A 178 -3.45 10.39 10.52
N TYR A 179 -4.50 9.73 10.05
CA TYR A 179 -4.96 9.76 8.66
C TYR A 179 -6.31 10.48 8.53
N SER A 180 -6.42 11.38 7.57
CA SER A 180 -7.66 12.09 7.21
C SER A 180 -7.97 11.86 5.73
N PHE A 181 -9.17 11.36 5.44
CA PHE A 181 -9.63 11.01 4.09
C PHE A 181 -10.58 12.08 3.58
N PHE A 182 -10.47 12.39 2.29
CA PHE A 182 -11.23 13.44 1.62
C PHE A 182 -11.69 12.98 0.23
N ASP A 183 -12.90 13.36 -0.16
CA ASP A 183 -13.38 13.27 -1.55
C ASP A 183 -12.59 14.28 -2.40
N ALA A 184 -11.78 13.78 -3.33
CA ALA A 184 -10.84 14.61 -4.10
C ALA A 184 -11.54 15.68 -4.95
N ALA A 185 -12.77 15.40 -5.40
CA ALA A 185 -13.54 16.30 -6.24
C ALA A 185 -14.25 17.38 -5.42
N ARG A 186 -14.73 17.03 -4.23
CA ARG A 186 -15.58 17.90 -3.40
C ARG A 186 -14.84 18.69 -2.34
N GLU A 187 -13.68 18.22 -1.89
CA GLU A 187 -13.04 18.71 -0.65
C GLU A 187 -11.64 19.32 -0.89
N ARG A 188 -11.39 19.89 -2.08
CA ARG A 188 -10.07 20.43 -2.48
C ARG A 188 -9.47 21.42 -1.47
N GLU A 189 -10.27 22.35 -0.96
CA GLU A 189 -9.79 23.32 0.04
C GLU A 189 -9.45 22.65 1.37
N ALA A 190 -10.23 21.66 1.81
CA ALA A 190 -9.96 20.92 3.03
C ALA A 190 -8.68 20.06 2.89
N ILE A 191 -8.45 19.48 1.70
CA ILE A 191 -7.21 18.74 1.38
C ILE A 191 -5.99 19.68 1.47
N ARG A 192 -6.06 20.86 0.83
CA ARG A 192 -4.98 21.86 0.89
C ARG A 192 -4.73 22.33 2.31
N ALA A 193 -5.79 22.69 3.04
CA ALA A 193 -5.70 23.11 4.44
C ALA A 193 -5.10 22.01 5.32
N LYS A 194 -5.49 20.75 5.10
CA LYS A 194 -4.95 19.62 5.85
C LYS A 194 -3.49 19.34 5.53
N ALA A 195 -3.09 19.42 4.26
CA ALA A 195 -1.70 19.26 3.84
C ALA A 195 -0.80 20.38 4.39
N ALA A 196 -1.32 21.60 4.52
CA ALA A 196 -0.64 22.71 5.17
C ALA A 196 -0.56 22.56 6.70
N CYS A 197 -1.44 21.76 7.30
CA CYS A 197 -1.45 21.49 8.75
C CYS A 197 -0.40 20.44 9.11
N SER A 198 0.86 20.89 9.14
CA SER A 198 2.04 20.08 9.36
C SER A 198 2.92 20.64 10.48
N ALA A 199 3.52 19.74 11.27
CA ALA A 199 4.59 20.08 12.20
C ALA A 199 6.00 20.06 11.57
N HIS A 200 6.10 19.66 10.30
CA HIS A 200 7.35 19.38 9.59
C HIS A 200 7.58 20.31 8.38
N LEU A 201 6.65 21.23 8.10
CA LEU A 201 6.71 22.13 6.95
C LEU A 201 6.80 23.59 7.40
N ASP A 202 7.74 24.32 6.80
CA ASP A 202 7.74 25.78 6.81
C ASP A 202 6.85 26.29 5.67
N LEU A 203 5.63 26.72 5.99
CA LEU A 203 4.63 27.11 4.98
C LEU A 203 4.98 28.32 4.10
N PRO A 204 5.66 29.37 4.58
CA PRO A 204 5.96 30.53 3.74
C PRO A 204 6.78 30.13 2.49
N GLY A 205 6.17 30.22 1.31
CA GLY A 205 6.82 29.91 0.04
C GLY A 205 6.75 28.44 -0.40
N LEU A 206 6.09 27.56 0.36
CA LEU A 206 5.90 26.17 -0.05
C LEU A 206 4.76 26.06 -1.08
N ASP A 207 5.09 25.56 -2.27
CA ASP A 207 4.09 25.17 -3.25
C ASP A 207 3.47 23.81 -2.87
N LEU A 208 2.21 23.82 -2.43
CA LEU A 208 1.48 22.60 -2.10
C LEU A 208 1.27 21.69 -3.32
N ASP A 209 1.34 22.20 -4.55
CA ASP A 209 1.23 21.38 -5.76
C ASP A 209 2.47 20.49 -5.95
N ALA A 210 3.60 20.82 -5.30
CA ALA A 210 4.76 19.94 -5.20
C ALA A 210 4.52 18.69 -4.32
N ILE A 211 3.45 18.70 -3.50
CA ILE A 211 3.00 17.57 -2.67
C ILE A 211 1.77 16.91 -3.30
N LEU A 212 0.76 17.71 -3.63
CA LEU A 212 -0.56 17.23 -4.06
C LEU A 212 -0.60 16.76 -5.52
N TRP A 213 0.40 17.12 -6.33
CA TRP A 213 0.60 16.69 -7.72
C TRP A 213 -0.69 16.77 -8.55
N PRO A 214 -0.95 17.88 -9.24
CA PRO A 214 -2.20 18.12 -9.96
C PRO A 214 -2.67 16.96 -10.86
N GLU A 215 -1.74 16.22 -11.47
CA GLU A 215 -2.01 15.04 -12.28
C GLU A 215 -2.66 13.88 -11.52
N LEU A 216 -2.40 13.73 -10.22
CA LEU A 216 -2.99 12.69 -9.35
C LEU A 216 -4.28 13.16 -8.64
N MET A 217 -4.58 14.45 -8.66
CA MET A 217 -5.81 15.03 -8.08
C MET A 217 -7.09 14.74 -8.88
N THR A 218 -6.99 13.90 -9.91
CA THR A 218 -8.13 13.30 -10.62
C THR A 218 -8.59 11.97 -9.99
N CYS A 219 -7.92 11.55 -8.91
CA CYS A 219 -8.27 10.37 -8.11
C CYS A 219 -9.65 10.50 -7.43
N GLY A 220 -10.11 9.42 -6.82
CA GLY A 220 -11.38 9.41 -6.08
C GLY A 220 -11.23 10.00 -4.66
N VAL A 221 -10.20 9.55 -3.93
CA VAL A 221 -10.00 9.91 -2.53
C VAL A 221 -8.55 10.34 -2.30
N VAL A 222 -8.36 11.45 -1.59
CA VAL A 222 -7.06 11.87 -1.09
C VAL A 222 -6.99 11.58 0.39
N VAL A 223 -5.88 11.01 0.85
CA VAL A 223 -5.58 10.82 2.26
C VAL A 223 -4.38 11.64 2.63
N VAL A 224 -4.52 12.50 3.62
CA VAL A 224 -3.39 13.24 4.20
C VAL A 224 -3.09 12.64 5.56
N ALA A 225 -1.82 12.26 5.76
CA ALA A 225 -1.34 11.65 6.99
C ALA A 225 -0.35 12.56 7.69
N ASN A 226 -0.59 12.86 8.96
CA ASN A 226 0.48 13.39 9.81
C ASN A 226 1.18 12.24 10.51
N LYS A 227 2.51 12.23 10.46
CA LYS A 227 3.32 11.19 11.06
C LYS A 227 4.34 11.80 12.01
N ARG A 228 4.92 10.94 12.84
CA ARG A 228 5.89 11.35 13.85
C ARG A 228 7.13 12.05 13.28
N LEU A 229 7.62 11.64 12.11
CA LEU A 229 8.91 12.10 11.54
C LEU A 229 8.77 12.76 10.16
N CYS A 230 7.58 12.75 9.58
CA CYS A 230 7.28 13.25 8.24
C CYS A 230 5.76 13.40 8.09
N ASP A 231 5.29 13.84 6.93
CA ASP A 231 3.90 13.70 6.53
C ASP A 231 3.77 12.77 5.32
N GLY A 232 2.55 12.42 4.97
CA GLY A 232 2.28 11.69 3.73
C GLY A 232 0.99 12.11 3.06
N VAL A 233 0.95 11.91 1.75
CA VAL A 233 -0.25 12.05 0.94
C VAL A 233 -0.44 10.81 0.09
N TYR A 234 -1.67 10.34 0.00
CA TYR A 234 -2.06 9.15 -0.76
C TYR A 234 -3.20 9.51 -1.68
N PHE A 235 -3.14 9.02 -2.90
CA PHE A 235 -4.13 9.20 -3.95
C PHE A 235 -4.72 7.84 -4.24
N SER A 236 -5.99 7.68 -3.87
CA SER A 236 -6.71 6.43 -4.04
C SER A 236 -7.62 6.50 -5.25
N ARG A 237 -7.66 5.42 -6.01
CA ARG A 237 -8.39 5.27 -7.26
C ARG A 237 -7.87 6.14 -8.41
N VAL A 238 -6.55 6.20 -8.61
CA VAL A 238 -5.93 6.77 -9.82
C VAL A 238 -6.04 5.79 -11.00
N GLY A 239 -6.21 6.31 -12.21
CA GLY A 239 -6.16 5.49 -13.43
C GLY A 239 -4.73 5.03 -13.78
N ILE A 240 -4.61 4.16 -14.78
CA ILE A 240 -3.31 3.62 -15.24
C ILE A 240 -2.30 4.70 -15.62
N ASP A 241 -2.75 5.80 -16.22
CA ASP A 241 -1.86 6.90 -16.60
C ASP A 241 -1.33 7.66 -15.38
N GLY A 242 -2.13 7.77 -14.32
CA GLY A 242 -1.70 8.32 -13.03
C GLY A 242 -0.66 7.43 -12.36
N LEU A 243 -0.84 6.10 -12.42
CA LEU A 243 0.17 5.15 -11.93
C LEU A 243 1.48 5.29 -12.72
N ILE A 244 1.43 5.37 -14.06
CA ILE A 244 2.63 5.55 -14.89
C ILE A 244 3.35 6.85 -14.52
N ALA A 245 2.62 7.97 -14.45
CA ALA A 245 3.19 9.27 -14.08
C ALA A 245 3.85 9.23 -12.69
N PHE A 246 3.21 8.58 -11.72
CA PHE A 246 3.76 8.39 -10.37
C PHE A 246 5.08 7.60 -10.39
N LEU A 247 5.10 6.46 -11.09
CA LEU A 247 6.28 5.59 -11.16
C LEU A 247 7.45 6.26 -11.90
N ASP A 248 7.18 7.04 -12.95
CA ASP A 248 8.20 7.80 -13.65
C ASP A 248 8.76 8.95 -12.80
N ARG A 249 7.89 9.73 -12.16
CA ARG A 249 8.28 10.90 -11.37
C ARG A 249 9.18 10.54 -10.18
N LEU A 250 9.02 9.33 -9.66
CA LEU A 250 9.77 8.83 -8.52
C LEU A 250 10.89 7.86 -8.91
N ASP A 251 11.19 7.75 -10.21
CA ASP A 251 12.23 6.90 -10.76
C ASP A 251 12.19 5.46 -10.20
N TYR A 252 11.00 4.86 -10.18
CA TYR A 252 10.88 3.43 -9.84
C TYR A 252 11.78 2.59 -10.74
N PRO A 253 12.23 1.41 -10.29
CA PRO A 253 13.10 0.53 -11.08
C PRO A 253 12.59 0.36 -12.52
N LEU A 254 13.49 0.53 -13.49
CA LEU A 254 13.16 0.51 -14.91
C LEU A 254 12.30 -0.70 -15.32
N PRO A 255 12.56 -1.94 -14.86
CA PRO A 255 11.69 -3.08 -15.14
C PRO A 255 10.22 -2.87 -14.74
N ILE A 256 9.95 -2.26 -13.59
CA ILE A 256 8.58 -1.98 -13.12
C ILE A 256 7.90 -0.98 -14.05
N ARG A 257 8.60 0.12 -14.38
CA ARG A 257 8.08 1.15 -15.28
C ARG A 257 7.80 0.60 -16.68
N THR A 258 8.71 -0.22 -17.21
CA THR A 258 8.55 -0.87 -18.52
C THR A 258 7.34 -1.80 -18.52
N PHE A 259 7.22 -2.67 -17.52
CA PHE A 259 6.10 -3.60 -17.41
C PHE A 259 4.74 -2.90 -17.39
N VAL A 260 4.58 -1.87 -16.56
CA VAL A 260 3.31 -1.12 -16.47
C VAL A 260 2.97 -0.43 -17.78
N ARG A 261 3.96 0.05 -18.55
CA ARG A 261 3.75 0.65 -19.88
C ARG A 261 3.36 -0.38 -20.94
N GLU A 262 4.06 -1.51 -20.99
CA GLU A 262 3.76 -2.60 -21.93
C GLU A 262 2.38 -3.20 -21.66
N GLU A 263 2.03 -3.37 -20.39
CA GLU A 263 0.76 -3.91 -19.94
C GLU A 263 -0.34 -2.85 -19.75
N ARG A 264 -0.08 -1.59 -20.12
CA ARG A 264 -1.00 -0.46 -19.92
C ARG A 264 -2.43 -0.78 -20.34
N ARG A 265 -2.60 -1.40 -21.51
CA ARG A 265 -3.92 -1.79 -22.03
C ARG A 265 -4.57 -2.89 -21.18
N ARG A 266 -3.80 -3.85 -20.69
CA ARG A 266 -4.30 -4.97 -19.87
C ARG A 266 -4.57 -4.54 -18.42
N LEU A 267 -4.01 -3.42 -17.98
CA LEU A 267 -4.20 -2.84 -16.65
C LEU A 267 -5.24 -1.71 -16.61
N SER A 268 -5.63 -1.12 -17.75
CA SER A 268 -6.46 0.09 -17.81
C SER A 268 -7.90 -0.04 -17.30
N HIS A 269 -8.37 -1.25 -16.97
CA HIS A 269 -9.68 -1.46 -16.36
C HIS A 269 -9.65 -1.32 -14.83
N LEU A 270 -8.45 -1.29 -14.24
CA LEU A 270 -8.22 -1.14 -12.81
C LEU A 270 -8.08 0.33 -12.43
N LEU A 271 -8.38 0.60 -11.17
CA LEU A 271 -7.93 1.77 -10.47
C LEU A 271 -6.81 1.35 -9.52
N PHE A 272 -5.87 2.24 -9.27
CA PHE A 272 -4.70 2.02 -8.45
C PHE A 272 -4.67 3.02 -7.32
N ASP A 273 -3.89 2.71 -6.32
CA ASP A 273 -3.62 3.64 -5.25
C ASP A 273 -2.11 3.85 -5.15
N VAL A 274 -1.73 5.08 -4.83
CA VAL A 274 -0.33 5.49 -4.72
C VAL A 274 -0.18 6.45 -3.56
N GLY A 275 1.03 6.58 -3.03
CA GLY A 275 1.29 7.59 -2.00
C GLY A 275 2.77 7.86 -1.76
N ILE A 276 3.02 9.02 -1.17
CA ILE A 276 4.36 9.48 -0.79
C ILE A 276 4.36 9.85 0.69
N ASP A 277 5.47 9.54 1.36
CA ASP A 277 5.86 10.22 2.59
C ASP A 277 6.93 11.25 2.23
N TYR A 278 6.80 12.45 2.76
CA TYR A 278 7.68 13.56 2.43
C TYR A 278 8.06 14.36 3.68
N ALA A 279 9.22 15.00 3.60
CA ALA A 279 9.73 15.91 4.61
C ALA A 279 10.40 17.11 3.93
N VAL A 280 10.63 18.18 4.68
CA VAL A 280 11.53 19.26 4.24
C VAL A 280 12.92 18.97 4.80
N THR A 281 13.89 18.86 3.92
CA THR A 281 15.30 18.67 4.25
C THR A 281 16.09 19.79 3.60
N ASP A 282 16.82 20.55 4.39
CA ASP A 282 17.58 21.74 3.94
C ASP A 282 16.73 22.73 3.12
N GLY A 283 15.50 22.98 3.58
CA GLY A 283 14.55 23.89 2.91
C GLY A 283 13.91 23.35 1.64
N ARG A 284 14.18 22.08 1.27
CA ARG A 284 13.64 21.44 0.07
C ARG A 284 12.70 20.29 0.41
N LEU A 285 11.53 20.27 -0.22
CA LEU A 285 10.64 19.13 -0.18
C LEU A 285 11.33 17.89 -0.78
N THR A 286 11.38 16.82 0.00
CA THR A 286 12.00 15.55 -0.37
C THR A 286 11.03 14.41 -0.08
N VAL A 287 10.79 13.57 -1.09
CA VAL A 287 10.05 12.31 -0.92
C VAL A 287 10.99 11.30 -0.27
N THR A 288 10.64 10.85 0.93
CA THR A 288 11.45 9.92 1.75
C THR A 288 11.03 8.47 1.61
N LYS A 289 9.81 8.25 1.11
CA LYS A 289 9.26 6.94 0.78
C LYS A 289 8.10 7.13 -0.18
N SER A 290 7.91 6.17 -1.06
CA SER A 290 6.72 6.11 -1.89
C SER A 290 6.19 4.69 -1.94
N ALA A 291 4.94 4.51 -2.33
CA ALA A 291 4.37 3.19 -2.56
C ALA A 291 3.23 3.21 -3.58
N TYR A 292 3.03 2.08 -4.23
CA TYR A 292 1.80 1.75 -4.95
C TYR A 292 1.20 0.47 -4.39
N TYR A 293 -0.13 0.35 -4.49
CA TYR A 293 -0.89 -0.67 -3.78
C TYR A 293 -1.77 -1.52 -4.71
N GLY A 294 -2.22 -2.65 -4.19
CA GLY A 294 -3.25 -3.46 -4.81
C GLY A 294 -3.69 -4.62 -3.94
N LEU A 295 -4.51 -5.50 -4.52
CA LEU A 295 -5.08 -6.66 -3.86
C LEU A 295 -4.29 -7.94 -4.16
N LEU A 296 -4.22 -8.81 -3.15
CA LEU A 296 -3.81 -10.21 -3.24
C LEU A 296 -4.93 -11.11 -2.70
#